data_AF-A0A1E3BKA5-F1
#
_entry.id   AF-A0A1E3BKA5-F1
#
_cell.length_a   1.000
_cell.length_b   1.000
_cell.length_c   1.000
_cell.angle_alpha   90.00
_cell.angle_beta   90.00
_cell.angle_gamma   90.00
#
_symmetry.space_group_name_H-M   'P 1'
#
loop_
_entity.id
_entity.type
_entity.pdbx_description
1 polymer ?
#
loop_
_entity_poly.entity_id
_entity_poly.type
_entity_poly.pdbx_seq_one_letter_code
_entity_poly.pdbx_strand_id
1 'polypeptide(L)'
;MVYGFTLPTTSHLSFQAFLSSSTHPSLPQAASTARHALHVALKAHKRLSRGPQQDSHLTTVLNALNDYLPYLLAISNGLSGFTIGNNTEDVEITLRSELESEWRATLSTTTPSLPIKGKGTSAGRIRGHGIDYEIAFTVTTLGYVLSNMAHSTVVRTLYATKTPTPEQRTAAVQTATKYLLQASAVHIFLSTSSSPTGTAPNSIPDLDPATQSALSSLALAEATLLAVLKDDSYVATCIQARNPNDKDWMVRAPEIPKVRAMLFARLCVRAAEYAEQATAGLGAVGTQGKGGIEDDLLRYARVLGRVARARACRFFGVDAELAGKVGEGIAWLRAAKSALGLRIGPPSVMDGSAKRERGFSRLKREWSERREERKMEKDAGSRDRGEKSELDPGDNAGREEEGRVIEMLETKWVRMNDTINTQLVPPSTDLLTNLPSGRDIHSPPGPYKLPALGEEELVRMRAPPGDDEIGPESDMDDSDEEAAVDVRAAGDRPAEHESAYY
;
A
#
# COMPACT_ATOMS: atom_id res chain seq x y z
N MET A 1 -0.20 5.23 -6.50
CA MET A 1 -1.24 6.06 -5.85
C MET A 1 -1.98 5.36 -4.70
N VAL A 2 -1.52 4.16 -4.29
CA VAL A 2 -1.98 3.41 -3.10
C VAL A 2 -0.71 2.80 -2.49
N TYR A 3 -0.61 2.64 -1.19
CA TYR A 3 0.54 1.98 -0.57
C TYR A 3 0.45 0.46 -0.71
N GLY A 4 1.54 -0.18 -1.13
CA GLY A 4 1.68 -1.64 -1.13
C GLY A 4 2.36 -2.10 0.15
N PHE A 5 1.60 -2.74 1.05
CA PHE A 5 2.10 -3.26 2.32
C PHE A 5 2.84 -4.58 2.15
N THR A 6 3.87 -4.78 2.96
CA THR A 6 4.43 -6.11 3.21
C THR A 6 3.51 -6.88 4.15
N LEU A 7 3.16 -8.11 3.80
CA LEU A 7 2.28 -8.94 4.64
C LEU A 7 3.05 -9.59 5.81
N PRO A 8 2.49 -9.59 7.04
CA PRO A 8 2.98 -10.39 8.15
C PRO A 8 3.06 -11.88 7.81
N THR A 9 3.95 -12.58 8.50
CA THR A 9 4.02 -14.05 8.44
C THR A 9 3.90 -14.63 9.85
N THR A 10 3.23 -15.76 9.98
CA THR A 10 3.03 -16.44 11.27
C THR A 10 3.88 -17.70 11.37
N SER A 11 4.08 -18.21 12.60
CA SER A 11 4.52 -19.59 12.86
C SER A 11 3.34 -20.57 12.86
N HIS A 12 3.67 -21.86 12.94
CA HIS A 12 2.70 -22.92 13.21
C HIS A 12 2.08 -22.77 14.61
N LEU A 13 0.79 -23.08 14.74
CA LEU A 13 0.05 -23.13 16.00
C LEU A 13 -1.01 -24.21 15.88
N SER A 14 -1.09 -25.08 16.89
CA SER A 14 -2.17 -26.06 17.01
C SER A 14 -3.03 -25.70 18.21
N PHE A 15 -4.28 -25.30 17.98
CA PHE A 15 -5.22 -24.92 19.03
C PHE A 15 -5.57 -26.09 19.95
N GLN A 16 -5.51 -27.33 19.48
CA GLN A 16 -5.75 -28.52 20.31
C GLN A 16 -4.76 -28.67 21.48
N ALA A 17 -3.56 -28.09 21.36
CA ALA A 17 -2.57 -28.08 22.43
C ALA A 17 -2.96 -27.13 23.57
N PHE A 18 -3.75 -26.09 23.29
CA PHE A 18 -4.10 -25.03 24.24
C PHE A 18 -5.57 -25.06 24.68
N LEU A 19 -6.46 -25.63 23.86
CA LEU A 19 -7.90 -25.53 24.01
C LEU A 19 -8.56 -26.90 23.83
N SER A 20 -9.69 -27.10 24.49
CA SER A 20 -10.65 -28.15 24.16
C SER A 20 -12.07 -27.65 24.26
N SER A 21 -12.99 -28.26 23.52
CA SER A 21 -14.41 -27.98 23.62
C SER A 21 -15.17 -29.27 23.93
N SER A 22 -16.02 -29.23 24.95
CA SER A 22 -16.95 -30.30 25.32
C SER A 22 -18.12 -30.41 24.35
N THR A 23 -18.54 -29.27 23.80
CA THR A 23 -19.71 -29.13 22.92
C THR A 23 -19.35 -29.31 21.44
N HIS A 24 -18.17 -28.83 21.04
CA HIS A 24 -17.69 -28.82 19.66
C HIS A 24 -16.25 -29.36 19.57
N PRO A 25 -16.02 -30.66 19.84
CA PRO A 25 -14.69 -31.24 19.94
C PRO A 25 -13.82 -31.08 18.69
N SER A 26 -14.43 -30.92 17.50
CA SER A 26 -13.70 -30.67 16.25
C SER A 26 -13.27 -29.22 16.03
N LEU A 27 -13.81 -28.25 16.78
CA LEU A 27 -13.54 -26.82 16.57
C LEU A 27 -12.04 -26.47 16.70
N PRO A 28 -11.29 -26.91 17.74
CA PRO A 28 -9.85 -26.63 17.82
C PRO A 28 -9.05 -27.24 16.65
N GLN A 29 -9.47 -28.40 16.14
CA GLN A 29 -8.82 -29.02 14.99
C GLN A 29 -9.06 -28.21 13.72
N ALA A 30 -10.33 -27.91 13.42
CA ALA A 30 -10.72 -27.12 12.26
C ALA A 30 -10.03 -25.75 12.24
N ALA A 31 -9.97 -25.07 13.38
CA ALA A 31 -9.24 -23.81 13.52
C ALA A 31 -7.73 -23.95 13.25
N SER A 32 -7.12 -25.07 13.66
CA SER A 32 -5.70 -25.36 13.41
C SER A 32 -5.44 -25.60 11.91
N THR A 33 -6.32 -26.34 11.25
CA THR A 33 -6.28 -26.57 9.80
C THR A 33 -6.42 -25.28 9.01
N ALA A 34 -7.42 -24.45 9.35
CA ALA A 34 -7.63 -23.15 8.71
C ALA A 34 -6.44 -22.20 8.92
N ARG A 35 -5.87 -22.18 10.13
CA ARG A 35 -4.64 -21.44 10.41
C ARG A 35 -3.46 -21.93 9.60
N HIS A 36 -3.29 -23.25 9.47
CA HIS A 36 -2.21 -23.83 8.67
C HIS A 36 -2.33 -23.40 7.20
N ALA A 37 -3.54 -23.42 6.63
CA ALA A 37 -3.79 -22.92 5.28
C ALA A 37 -3.39 -21.44 5.13
N LEU A 38 -3.71 -20.58 6.12
CA LEU A 38 -3.25 -19.19 6.14
C LEU A 38 -1.72 -19.08 6.20
N HIS A 39 -1.06 -19.84 7.06
CA HIS A 39 0.39 -19.86 7.16
C HIS A 39 1.05 -20.27 5.83
N VAL A 40 0.55 -21.31 5.18
CA VAL A 40 1.04 -21.78 3.87
C VAL A 40 0.82 -20.69 2.81
N ALA A 41 -0.36 -20.06 2.77
CA ALA A 41 -0.66 -18.99 1.83
C ALA A 41 0.27 -17.78 2.01
N LEU A 42 0.52 -17.35 3.25
CA LEU A 42 1.44 -16.24 3.54
C LEU A 42 2.90 -16.59 3.18
N LYS A 43 3.34 -17.83 3.49
CA LYS A 43 4.68 -18.32 3.16
C LYS A 43 4.88 -18.40 1.64
N ALA A 44 3.88 -18.91 0.90
CA ALA A 44 3.89 -18.94 -0.55
C ALA A 44 3.93 -17.53 -1.14
N HIS A 45 3.07 -16.62 -0.68
CA HIS A 45 3.04 -15.23 -1.13
C HIS A 45 4.40 -14.52 -0.95
N LYS A 46 5.06 -14.71 0.21
CA LYS A 46 6.38 -14.14 0.49
C LYS A 46 7.48 -14.67 -0.44
N ARG A 47 7.36 -15.92 -0.90
CA ARG A 47 8.35 -16.58 -1.79
C ARG A 47 8.21 -16.15 -3.26
N LEU A 48 7.05 -15.67 -3.67
CA LEU A 48 6.82 -15.17 -5.03
C LEU A 48 7.61 -13.90 -5.30
N SER A 49 8.09 -13.73 -6.53
CA SER A 49 8.72 -12.49 -6.98
C SER A 49 7.71 -11.35 -6.99
N ARG A 50 8.16 -10.15 -6.62
CA ARG A 50 7.32 -8.94 -6.70
C ARG A 50 6.84 -8.74 -8.13
N GLY A 51 5.54 -8.56 -8.31
CA GLY A 51 4.93 -8.36 -9.62
C GLY A 51 3.63 -9.17 -9.81
N PRO A 52 3.23 -9.44 -11.07
CA PRO A 52 1.90 -9.98 -11.38
C PRO A 52 1.56 -11.33 -10.72
N GLN A 53 2.56 -12.17 -10.47
CA GLN A 53 2.36 -13.48 -9.81
C GLN A 53 2.06 -13.34 -8.32
N GLN A 54 2.81 -12.47 -7.63
CA GLN A 54 2.56 -12.19 -6.21
C GLN A 54 1.21 -11.48 -6.03
N ASP A 55 0.87 -10.57 -6.94
CA ASP A 55 -0.41 -9.86 -6.98
C ASP A 55 -1.61 -10.79 -7.16
N SER A 56 -1.53 -11.75 -8.09
CA SER A 56 -2.63 -12.70 -8.31
C SER A 56 -2.84 -13.61 -7.09
N HIS A 57 -1.77 -13.94 -6.36
CA HIS A 57 -1.82 -14.75 -5.16
C HIS A 57 -2.47 -14.04 -3.95
N LEU A 58 -2.67 -12.71 -3.99
CA LEU A 58 -3.39 -11.99 -2.93
C LEU A 58 -4.81 -12.53 -2.71
N THR A 59 -5.46 -13.02 -3.77
CA THR A 59 -6.80 -13.63 -3.67
C THR A 59 -6.77 -14.91 -2.83
N THR A 60 -5.72 -15.73 -2.96
CA THR A 60 -5.53 -16.94 -2.15
C THR A 60 -5.36 -16.60 -0.68
N VAL A 61 -4.57 -15.56 -0.36
CA VAL A 61 -4.37 -15.10 1.02
C VAL A 61 -5.67 -14.54 1.59
N LEU A 62 -6.41 -13.75 0.81
CA LEU A 62 -7.71 -13.21 1.21
C LEU A 62 -8.72 -14.30 1.55
N ASN A 63 -8.79 -15.35 0.73
CA ASN A 63 -9.67 -16.49 0.99
C ASN A 63 -9.26 -17.20 2.30
N ALA A 64 -7.98 -17.51 2.48
CA ALA A 64 -7.51 -18.15 3.71
C ALA A 64 -7.78 -17.32 4.98
N LEU A 65 -7.72 -15.99 4.89
CA LEU A 65 -8.11 -15.09 5.99
C LEU A 65 -9.62 -15.17 6.28
N ASN A 66 -10.45 -15.11 5.22
CA ASN A 66 -11.91 -15.19 5.36
C ASN A 66 -12.38 -16.54 5.90
N ASP A 67 -11.67 -17.62 5.57
CA ASP A 67 -11.95 -18.96 6.07
C ASP A 67 -11.52 -19.11 7.54
N TYR A 68 -10.45 -18.45 7.96
CA TYR A 68 -9.90 -18.58 9.31
C TYR A 68 -10.58 -17.69 10.37
N LEU A 69 -10.93 -16.44 10.02
CA LEU A 69 -11.53 -15.47 10.95
C LEU A 69 -12.80 -15.97 11.68
N PRO A 70 -13.73 -16.72 11.03
CA PRO A 70 -14.89 -17.28 11.70
C PRO A 70 -14.55 -18.21 12.87
N TYR A 71 -13.52 -19.04 12.73
CA TYR A 71 -13.06 -19.92 13.81
C TYR A 71 -12.48 -19.12 14.98
N LEU A 72 -11.74 -18.04 14.72
CA LEU A 72 -11.23 -17.17 15.77
C LEU A 72 -12.35 -16.49 16.56
N LEU A 73 -13.40 -16.03 15.88
CA LEU A 73 -14.56 -15.43 16.54
C LEU A 73 -15.31 -16.46 17.40
N ALA A 74 -15.52 -17.67 16.89
CA ALA A 74 -16.17 -18.74 17.65
C ALA A 74 -15.35 -19.12 18.90
N ILE A 75 -14.02 -19.18 18.79
CA ILE A 75 -13.13 -19.42 19.92
C ILE A 75 -13.20 -18.29 20.95
N SER A 76 -13.14 -17.02 20.50
CA SER A 76 -13.23 -15.86 21.38
C SER A 76 -14.56 -15.80 22.14
N ASN A 77 -15.69 -16.05 21.46
CA ASN A 77 -17.00 -16.10 22.07
C ASN A 77 -17.11 -17.22 23.11
N GLY A 78 -16.61 -18.42 22.77
CA GLY A 78 -16.66 -19.57 23.66
C GLY A 78 -15.78 -19.42 24.90
N LEU A 79 -14.63 -18.74 24.78
CA LEU A 79 -13.78 -18.38 25.93
C LEU A 79 -14.40 -17.29 26.81
N SER A 80 -15.19 -16.39 26.23
CA SER A 80 -15.83 -15.29 26.93
C SER A 80 -17.18 -15.65 27.57
N GLY A 81 -17.68 -16.87 27.30
CA GLY A 81 -19.02 -17.29 27.71
C GLY A 81 -20.15 -16.52 27.02
N PHE A 82 -19.88 -15.91 25.87
CA PHE A 82 -20.92 -15.23 25.07
C PHE A 82 -21.74 -16.26 24.29
N THR A 83 -23.06 -16.23 24.49
CA THR A 83 -24.00 -17.04 23.71
C THR A 83 -24.02 -16.53 22.26
N ILE A 84 -23.79 -17.43 21.30
CA ILE A 84 -23.80 -17.06 19.88
C ILE A 84 -25.26 -16.91 19.42
N GLY A 85 -25.74 -15.67 19.27
CA GLY A 85 -27.08 -15.38 18.76
C GLY A 85 -28.21 -15.44 19.80
N ASN A 86 -29.42 -15.12 19.35
CA ASN A 86 -30.58 -14.80 20.20
C ASN A 86 -31.28 -16.01 20.88
N ASN A 87 -30.63 -17.18 20.97
CA ASN A 87 -31.00 -18.42 21.73
C ASN A 87 -30.55 -19.74 21.04
N THR A 88 -29.46 -19.79 20.27
CA THR A 88 -29.15 -21.04 19.53
C THR A 88 -27.65 -21.33 19.46
N GLU A 89 -27.09 -21.76 20.60
CA GLU A 89 -25.93 -22.66 20.76
C GLU A 89 -24.73 -22.05 21.51
N ASP A 90 -24.44 -22.64 22.68
CA ASP A 90 -23.33 -22.25 23.54
C ASP A 90 -22.10 -23.11 23.19
N VAL A 91 -21.08 -22.47 22.60
CA VAL A 91 -19.79 -23.11 22.34
C VAL A 91 -18.96 -23.02 23.62
N GLU A 92 -18.96 -24.08 24.42
CA GLU A 92 -18.12 -24.15 25.61
C GLU A 92 -16.67 -24.48 25.25
N ILE A 93 -15.72 -23.63 25.67
CA ILE A 93 -14.29 -23.82 25.44
C ILE A 93 -13.55 -23.76 26.77
N THR A 94 -12.77 -24.80 27.03
CA THR A 94 -11.85 -24.89 28.16
C THR A 94 -10.43 -24.59 27.71
N LEU A 95 -9.80 -23.58 28.32
CA LEU A 95 -8.38 -23.28 28.17
C LEU A 95 -7.55 -24.25 29.01
N ARG A 96 -6.66 -25.02 28.37
CA ARG A 96 -5.72 -25.97 29.01
C ARG A 96 -4.41 -25.32 29.40
N SER A 97 -3.94 -24.41 28.55
CA SER A 97 -2.72 -23.63 28.72
C SER A 97 -2.88 -22.29 28.00
N GLU A 98 -2.06 -21.29 28.35
CA GLU A 98 -2.10 -19.98 27.70
C GLU A 98 -1.77 -20.09 26.22
N LEU A 99 -2.65 -19.56 25.35
CA LEU A 99 -2.45 -19.57 23.91
C LEU A 99 -1.27 -18.66 23.55
N GLU A 100 -0.25 -19.21 22.91
CA GLU A 100 0.93 -18.45 22.46
C GLU A 100 1.04 -18.50 20.94
N SER A 101 1.00 -17.35 20.26
CA SER A 101 1.23 -17.29 18.81
C SER A 101 2.39 -16.37 18.46
N GLU A 102 3.13 -16.73 17.40
CA GLU A 102 4.26 -15.93 16.93
C GLU A 102 3.97 -15.31 15.56
N TRP A 103 4.11 -13.99 15.48
CA TRP A 103 3.91 -13.22 14.26
C TRP A 103 5.13 -12.38 13.94
N ARG A 104 5.41 -12.23 12.65
CA ARG A 104 6.42 -11.31 12.15
C ARG A 104 5.74 -9.98 11.77
N ALA A 105 5.91 -8.98 12.62
CA ALA A 105 5.47 -7.61 12.39
C ALA A 105 6.20 -6.97 11.19
N THR A 106 5.52 -6.08 10.46
CA THR A 106 6.08 -5.46 9.25
C THR A 106 6.31 -3.95 9.40
N LEU A 107 5.68 -3.29 10.39
CA LEU A 107 5.85 -1.85 10.60
C LEU A 107 6.95 -1.50 11.61
N SER A 108 7.51 -2.47 12.32
CA SER A 108 8.59 -2.22 13.29
C SER A 108 9.92 -1.86 12.61
N THR A 109 10.45 -0.66 12.83
CA THR A 109 11.85 -0.36 12.51
C THR A 109 12.74 -1.05 13.54
N THR A 110 13.46 -2.10 13.15
CA THR A 110 14.62 -2.56 13.90
C THR A 110 15.71 -1.50 13.76
N THR A 111 15.92 -0.69 14.81
CA THR A 111 17.19 0.02 14.96
C THR A 111 18.30 -1.02 15.02
N PRO A 112 19.28 -1.02 14.09
CA PRO A 112 20.35 -2.00 14.10
C PRO A 112 21.27 -1.67 15.28
N SER A 113 21.15 -2.40 16.39
CA SER A 113 22.26 -2.53 17.30
C SER A 113 23.35 -3.34 16.57
N LEU A 114 24.32 -2.60 16.02
CA LEU A 114 25.55 -3.04 15.34
C LEU A 114 25.40 -3.65 13.93
N PRO A 115 26.14 -3.12 12.93
CA PRO A 115 26.14 -3.66 11.58
C PRO A 115 27.11 -4.85 11.49
N ILE A 116 26.58 -6.07 11.52
CA ILE A 116 27.27 -7.18 10.85
C ILE A 116 26.97 -7.02 9.36
N LYS A 117 28.03 -6.77 8.61
CA LYS A 117 28.02 -6.47 7.17
C LYS A 117 27.28 -7.56 6.40
N GLY A 118 26.16 -7.20 5.77
CA GLY A 118 25.57 -7.96 4.66
C GLY A 118 24.46 -8.95 5.01
N LYS A 119 23.30 -8.49 5.48
CA LYS A 119 21.98 -9.13 5.24
C LYS A 119 20.89 -8.20 5.77
N GLY A 120 19.81 -8.01 5.01
CA GLY A 120 18.66 -7.20 5.44
C GLY A 120 17.99 -7.85 6.65
N THR A 121 18.24 -7.34 7.85
CA THR A 121 17.72 -7.88 9.11
C THR A 121 16.27 -7.46 9.30
N SER A 122 15.36 -8.28 8.77
CA SER A 122 13.95 -8.17 9.09
C SER A 122 13.75 -8.40 10.60
N ALA A 123 12.83 -7.68 11.25
CA ALA A 123 12.54 -7.81 12.69
C ALA A 123 12.14 -9.25 13.04
N GLY A 124 12.67 -9.82 14.15
CA GLY A 124 12.39 -11.20 14.58
C GLY A 124 10.89 -11.47 14.83
N ARG A 125 10.49 -12.74 14.90
CA ARG A 125 9.12 -13.11 15.27
C ARG A 125 8.84 -12.61 16.70
N ILE A 126 7.65 -12.06 16.91
CA ILE A 126 7.16 -11.55 18.19
C ILE A 126 6.13 -12.53 18.72
N ARG A 127 6.33 -13.00 19.95
CA ARG A 127 5.35 -13.83 20.66
C ARG A 127 4.30 -12.94 21.30
N GLY A 128 3.05 -13.34 21.22
CA GLY A 128 1.97 -12.77 22.00
C GLY A 128 1.04 -13.83 22.52
N HIS A 129 0.25 -13.44 23.51
CA HIS A 129 -0.58 -14.32 24.31
C HIS A 129 -2.06 -14.05 24.06
N GLY A 130 -2.86 -15.11 24.13
CA GLY A 130 -4.31 -15.03 24.06
C GLY A 130 -4.89 -14.94 22.65
N ILE A 131 -6.20 -15.18 22.55
CA ILE A 131 -6.93 -15.19 21.28
C ILE A 131 -7.03 -13.80 20.65
N ASP A 132 -7.06 -12.75 21.47
CA ASP A 132 -7.18 -11.36 20.99
C ASP A 132 -5.92 -10.91 20.23
N TYR A 133 -4.73 -11.37 20.65
CA TYR A 133 -3.49 -11.12 19.93
C TYR A 133 -3.52 -11.75 18.54
N GLU A 134 -4.00 -12.99 18.46
CA GLU A 134 -4.15 -13.75 17.23
C GLU A 134 -5.19 -13.13 16.29
N ILE A 135 -6.34 -12.69 16.81
CA ILE A 135 -7.35 -11.92 16.08
C ILE A 135 -6.75 -10.61 15.56
N ALA A 136 -6.07 -9.85 16.42
CA ALA A 136 -5.54 -8.53 16.05
C ALA A 136 -4.54 -8.63 14.88
N PHE A 137 -3.62 -9.60 14.90
CA PHE A 137 -2.69 -9.82 13.79
C PHE A 137 -3.36 -10.35 12.52
N THR A 138 -4.31 -11.28 12.64
CA THR A 138 -5.05 -11.82 11.49
C THR A 138 -5.86 -10.72 10.80
N VAL A 139 -6.55 -9.89 11.58
CA VAL A 139 -7.36 -8.77 11.08
C VAL A 139 -6.47 -7.63 10.55
N THR A 140 -5.31 -7.37 11.15
CA THR A 140 -4.32 -6.42 10.60
C THR A 140 -3.84 -6.88 9.23
N THR A 141 -3.55 -8.18 9.09
CA THR A 141 -3.16 -8.79 7.81
C THR A 141 -4.26 -8.65 6.76
N LEU A 142 -5.53 -8.79 7.14
CA LEU A 142 -6.67 -8.51 6.25
C LEU A 142 -6.67 -7.06 5.75
N GLY A 143 -6.44 -6.07 6.63
CA GLY A 143 -6.34 -4.66 6.24
C GLY A 143 -5.26 -4.41 5.19
N TYR A 144 -4.08 -5.04 5.35
CA TYR A 144 -2.98 -4.95 4.37
C TYR A 144 -3.31 -5.65 3.06
N VAL A 145 -3.91 -6.84 3.10
CA VAL A 145 -4.33 -7.56 1.88
C VAL A 145 -5.35 -6.74 1.10
N LEU A 146 -6.34 -6.15 1.76
CA LEU A 146 -7.33 -5.27 1.11
C LEU A 146 -6.66 -4.06 0.43
N SER A 147 -5.72 -3.42 1.12
CA SER A 147 -4.93 -2.31 0.55
C SER A 147 -4.10 -2.76 -0.66
N ASN A 148 -3.49 -3.94 -0.59
CA ASN A 148 -2.72 -4.52 -1.70
C ASN A 148 -3.60 -4.91 -2.89
N MET A 149 -4.81 -5.41 -2.65
CA MET A 149 -5.80 -5.67 -3.71
C MET A 149 -6.19 -4.37 -4.43
N ALA A 150 -6.38 -3.27 -3.69
CA ALA A 150 -6.61 -1.96 -4.28
C ALA A 150 -5.40 -1.47 -5.09
N HIS A 151 -4.19 -1.59 -4.52
CA HIS A 151 -2.93 -1.23 -5.18
C HIS A 151 -2.75 -1.96 -6.51
N SER A 152 -2.80 -3.29 -6.50
CA SER A 152 -2.62 -4.11 -7.70
C SER A 152 -3.67 -3.80 -8.77
N THR A 153 -4.95 -3.66 -8.37
CA THR A 153 -6.04 -3.33 -9.29
C THR A 153 -5.79 -2.02 -10.04
N VAL A 154 -5.35 -0.98 -9.33
CA VAL A 154 -5.07 0.34 -9.91
C VAL A 154 -3.83 0.30 -10.79
N VAL A 155 -2.73 -0.26 -10.30
CA VAL A 155 -1.45 -0.31 -11.03
C VAL A 155 -1.59 -1.10 -12.32
N ARG A 156 -2.17 -2.30 -12.26
CA ARG A 156 -2.35 -3.17 -13.43
C ARG A 156 -3.23 -2.53 -14.50
N THR A 157 -4.21 -1.72 -14.10
CA THR A 157 -5.13 -1.08 -15.05
C THR A 157 -4.52 0.16 -15.66
N LEU A 158 -3.97 1.08 -14.85
CA LEU A 158 -3.50 2.38 -15.34
C LEU A 158 -2.19 2.28 -16.12
N TYR A 159 -1.32 1.34 -15.76
CA TYR A 159 -0.02 1.13 -16.41
C TYR A 159 -0.02 -0.11 -17.30
N ALA A 160 -1.20 -0.53 -17.76
CA ALA A 160 -1.33 -1.61 -18.73
C ALA A 160 -0.59 -1.29 -20.04
N THR A 161 -0.01 -2.32 -20.67
CA THR A 161 0.66 -2.19 -21.97
C THR A 161 -0.29 -1.68 -23.07
N LYS A 162 -1.57 -2.03 -22.98
CA LYS A 162 -2.63 -1.48 -23.80
C LYS A 162 -3.38 -0.41 -23.02
N THR A 163 -3.66 0.71 -23.67
CA THR A 163 -4.41 1.80 -23.08
C THR A 163 -5.80 1.32 -22.62
N PRO A 164 -6.13 1.43 -21.31
CA PRO A 164 -7.40 0.97 -20.79
C PRO A 164 -8.55 1.88 -21.24
N THR A 165 -9.73 1.30 -21.48
CA THR A 165 -10.92 2.08 -21.80
C THR A 165 -11.41 2.87 -20.57
N PRO A 166 -12.20 3.95 -20.76
CA PRO A 166 -12.79 4.70 -19.65
C PRO A 166 -13.60 3.82 -18.68
N GLU A 167 -14.32 2.82 -19.21
CA GLU A 167 -15.11 1.87 -18.42
C GLU A 167 -14.20 0.97 -17.58
N GLN A 168 -13.11 0.46 -18.16
CA GLN A 168 -12.12 -0.35 -17.44
C GLN A 168 -11.47 0.43 -16.30
N ARG A 169 -11.08 1.68 -16.54
CA ARG A 169 -10.55 2.57 -15.48
C ARG A 169 -11.57 2.82 -14.40
N THR A 170 -12.82 3.08 -14.77
CA THR A 170 -13.92 3.32 -13.83
C THR A 170 -14.16 2.10 -12.94
N ALA A 171 -14.23 0.91 -13.54
CA ALA A 171 -14.43 -0.34 -12.82
C ALA A 171 -13.26 -0.65 -11.86
N ALA A 172 -12.02 -0.44 -12.32
CA ALA A 172 -10.83 -0.62 -11.49
C ALA A 172 -10.82 0.33 -10.29
N VAL A 173 -11.13 1.62 -10.51
CA VAL A 173 -11.21 2.63 -9.45
C VAL A 173 -12.32 2.31 -8.45
N GLN A 174 -13.51 1.92 -8.91
CA GLN A 174 -14.61 1.52 -8.04
C GLN A 174 -14.24 0.30 -7.18
N THR A 175 -13.62 -0.70 -7.80
CA THR A 175 -13.17 -1.92 -7.12
C THR A 175 -12.12 -1.60 -6.06
N ALA A 176 -11.10 -0.83 -6.41
CA ALA A 176 -10.05 -0.41 -5.48
C ALA A 176 -10.60 0.46 -4.34
N THR A 177 -11.53 1.36 -4.63
CA THR A 177 -12.21 2.17 -3.61
C THR A 177 -12.96 1.29 -2.62
N LYS A 178 -13.67 0.25 -3.09
CA LYS A 178 -14.36 -0.70 -2.22
C LYS A 178 -13.39 -1.38 -1.25
N TYR A 179 -12.25 -1.85 -1.74
CA TYR A 179 -11.23 -2.49 -0.89
C TYR A 179 -10.65 -1.52 0.14
N LEU A 180 -10.35 -0.27 -0.23
CA LEU A 180 -9.81 0.74 0.70
C LEU A 180 -10.83 1.15 1.77
N LEU A 181 -12.11 1.29 1.41
CA LEU A 181 -13.16 1.57 2.40
C LEU A 181 -13.32 0.40 3.40
N GLN A 182 -13.20 -0.84 2.91
CA GLN A 182 -13.19 -2.01 3.78
C GLN A 182 -11.93 -2.05 4.66
N ALA A 183 -10.75 -1.74 4.12
CA ALA A 183 -9.51 -1.64 4.88
C ALA A 183 -9.60 -0.58 5.99
N SER A 184 -10.15 0.60 5.68
CA SER A 184 -10.41 1.65 6.66
C SER A 184 -11.32 1.16 7.80
N ALA A 185 -12.41 0.45 7.48
CA ALA A 185 -13.32 -0.10 8.48
C ALA A 185 -12.63 -1.15 9.37
N VAL A 186 -11.79 -2.01 8.79
CA VAL A 186 -10.98 -3.01 9.50
C VAL A 186 -10.01 -2.33 10.47
N HIS A 187 -9.31 -1.28 10.03
CA HIS A 187 -8.38 -0.54 10.88
C HIS A 187 -9.09 0.24 12.00
N ILE A 188 -10.30 0.76 11.78
CA ILE A 188 -11.13 1.38 12.84
C ILE A 188 -11.58 0.35 13.86
N PHE A 189 -11.95 -0.85 13.42
CA PHE A 189 -12.28 -1.95 14.31
C PHE A 189 -11.09 -2.30 15.20
N LEU A 190 -9.88 -2.40 14.64
CA LEU A 190 -8.66 -2.66 15.40
C LEU A 190 -8.31 -1.53 16.37
N SER A 191 -8.49 -0.27 15.98
CA SER A 191 -8.17 0.88 16.85
C SER A 191 -9.11 1.01 18.06
N THR A 192 -10.30 0.42 17.98
CA THR A 192 -11.32 0.44 19.05
C THR A 192 -11.42 -0.88 19.82
N SER A 193 -10.79 -1.94 19.31
CA SER A 193 -10.69 -3.23 19.99
C SER A 193 -9.74 -3.12 21.20
N SER A 194 -10.04 -3.86 22.27
CA SER A 194 -9.20 -3.86 23.47
C SER A 194 -7.78 -4.32 23.11
N SER A 195 -6.78 -3.53 23.51
CA SER A 195 -5.37 -3.85 23.24
C SER A 195 -5.01 -5.19 23.89
N PRO A 196 -4.44 -6.17 23.16
CA PRO A 196 -4.06 -7.47 23.71
C PRO A 196 -2.88 -7.41 24.69
N THR A 197 -2.43 -6.22 25.08
CA THR A 197 -1.23 -6.03 25.90
C THR A 197 -1.53 -6.17 27.39
N GLY A 198 -1.71 -7.41 27.83
CA GLY A 198 -1.25 -7.80 29.15
C GLY A 198 0.28 -7.76 29.18
N THR A 199 0.88 -6.84 29.92
CA THR A 199 2.27 -6.91 30.43
C THR A 199 3.48 -6.91 29.47
N ALA A 200 3.34 -6.71 28.15
CA ALA A 200 4.54 -6.57 27.28
C ALA A 200 5.18 -5.16 27.38
N PRO A 201 6.51 -5.03 27.61
CA PRO A 201 7.16 -3.73 27.84
C PRO A 201 7.25 -2.83 26.59
N ASN A 202 6.97 -3.35 25.38
CA ASN A 202 7.10 -2.63 24.10
C ASN A 202 5.80 -2.73 23.29
N SER A 203 5.21 -1.58 22.92
CA SER A 203 4.07 -1.52 21.98
C SER A 203 4.54 -2.04 20.62
N ILE A 204 3.80 -2.97 20.03
CA ILE A 204 4.04 -3.48 18.67
C ILE A 204 3.37 -2.48 17.72
N PRO A 205 4.12 -1.76 16.87
CA PRO A 205 3.55 -0.72 16.01
C PRO A 205 2.38 -1.20 15.15
N ASP A 206 2.45 -2.44 14.62
CA ASP A 206 1.38 -3.08 13.86
C ASP A 206 0.08 -3.24 14.63
N LEU A 207 0.10 -3.35 15.96
CA LEU A 207 -1.10 -3.52 16.79
C LEU A 207 -1.48 -2.25 17.56
N ASP A 208 -0.66 -1.19 17.49
CA ASP A 208 -0.88 0.04 18.23
C ASP A 208 -2.17 0.74 17.74
N PRO A 209 -3.12 1.07 18.63
CA PRO A 209 -4.37 1.71 18.24
C PRO A 209 -4.18 3.03 17.47
N ALA A 210 -3.13 3.80 17.77
CA ALA A 210 -2.83 5.04 17.06
C ALA A 210 -2.32 4.74 15.64
N THR A 211 -1.49 3.70 15.45
CA THR A 211 -1.13 3.21 14.11
C THR A 211 -2.37 2.81 13.34
N GLN A 212 -3.26 2.03 13.95
CA GLN A 212 -4.48 1.54 13.29
C GLN A 212 -5.40 2.70 12.88
N SER A 213 -5.62 3.69 13.75
CA SER A 213 -6.36 4.91 13.39
C SER A 213 -5.70 5.69 12.25
N ALA A 214 -4.36 5.71 12.21
CA ALA A 214 -3.61 6.39 11.16
C ALA A 214 -3.70 5.65 9.81
N LEU A 215 -3.62 4.32 9.81
CA LEU A 215 -3.81 3.48 8.63
C LEU A 215 -5.23 3.60 8.05
N SER A 216 -6.24 3.71 8.92
CA SER A 216 -7.61 4.01 8.46
C SER A 216 -7.68 5.36 7.74
N SER A 217 -7.06 6.39 8.30
CA SER A 217 -7.00 7.73 7.68
C SER A 217 -6.26 7.68 6.34
N LEU A 218 -5.18 6.89 6.25
CA LEU A 218 -4.43 6.70 5.00
C LEU A 218 -5.29 6.06 3.91
N ALA A 219 -6.01 4.99 4.24
CA ALA A 219 -6.91 4.32 3.30
C ALA A 219 -8.04 5.26 2.81
N LEU A 220 -8.56 6.13 3.68
CA LEU A 220 -9.53 7.16 3.28
C LEU A 220 -8.94 8.24 2.37
N ALA A 221 -7.69 8.65 2.61
CA ALA A 221 -6.97 9.59 1.73
C ALA A 221 -6.83 9.01 0.32
N GLU A 222 -6.36 7.77 0.22
CA GLU A 222 -6.19 7.05 -1.04
C GLU A 222 -7.53 6.83 -1.76
N ALA A 223 -8.56 6.37 -1.05
CA ALA A 223 -9.90 6.18 -1.61
C ALA A 223 -10.49 7.49 -2.14
N THR A 224 -10.24 8.61 -1.45
CA THR A 224 -10.70 9.93 -1.88
C THR A 224 -9.96 10.38 -3.16
N LEU A 225 -8.65 10.14 -3.24
CA LEU A 225 -7.87 10.45 -4.44
C LEU A 225 -8.22 9.57 -5.64
N LEU A 226 -8.56 8.29 -5.41
CA LEU A 226 -9.06 7.40 -6.46
C LEU A 226 -10.39 7.90 -7.02
N ALA A 227 -11.30 8.39 -6.18
CA ALA A 227 -12.56 8.95 -6.64
C ALA A 227 -12.38 10.16 -7.56
N VAL A 228 -11.32 10.96 -7.35
CA VAL A 228 -10.91 12.04 -8.26
C VAL A 228 -10.28 11.48 -9.54
N LEU A 229 -9.36 10.52 -9.39
CA LEU A 229 -8.63 9.91 -10.51
C LEU A 229 -9.57 9.28 -11.56
N LYS A 230 -10.70 8.75 -11.11
CA LYS A 230 -11.77 8.19 -11.96
C LYS A 230 -12.12 9.10 -13.14
N ASP A 231 -12.26 10.39 -12.85
CA ASP A 231 -12.76 11.41 -13.77
C ASP A 231 -11.66 12.44 -14.14
N ASP A 232 -10.40 12.17 -13.77
CA ASP A 232 -9.26 13.06 -14.03
C ASP A 232 -8.53 12.66 -15.32
N SER A 233 -9.00 13.22 -16.44
CA SER A 233 -8.43 12.97 -17.76
C SER A 233 -6.98 13.43 -17.90
N TYR A 234 -6.53 14.42 -17.11
CA TYR A 234 -5.17 14.94 -17.23
C TYR A 234 -4.12 13.89 -16.86
N VAL A 235 -4.33 13.19 -15.73
CA VAL A 235 -3.43 12.12 -15.29
C VAL A 235 -3.45 10.96 -16.28
N ALA A 236 -4.64 10.55 -16.76
CA ALA A 236 -4.76 9.50 -17.76
C ALA A 236 -4.00 9.85 -19.05
N THR A 237 -4.11 11.08 -19.54
CA THR A 237 -3.39 11.53 -20.74
C THR A 237 -1.87 11.57 -20.52
N CYS A 238 -1.39 11.98 -19.35
CA CYS A 238 0.05 11.95 -19.05
C CYS A 238 0.61 10.52 -19.01
N ILE A 239 -0.13 9.57 -18.43
CA ILE A 239 0.26 8.15 -18.42
C ILE A 239 0.23 7.58 -19.86
N GLN A 240 -0.83 7.84 -20.62
CA GLN A 240 -0.97 7.41 -22.02
C GLN A 240 0.16 7.94 -22.90
N ALA A 241 0.55 9.20 -22.74
CA ALA A 241 1.63 9.81 -23.51
C ALA A 241 3.00 9.13 -23.30
N ARG A 242 3.17 8.41 -22.18
CA ARG A 242 4.38 7.62 -21.90
C ARG A 242 4.32 6.21 -22.50
N ASN A 243 3.15 5.75 -22.95
CA ASN A 243 2.98 4.40 -23.45
C ASN A 243 3.55 4.29 -24.88
N PRO A 244 4.66 3.56 -25.10
CA PRO A 244 5.21 3.41 -26.45
C PRO A 244 4.28 2.63 -27.39
N ASN A 245 3.31 1.89 -26.83
CA ASN A 245 2.33 1.12 -27.59
C ASN A 245 1.06 1.91 -27.91
N ASP A 246 0.87 3.11 -27.34
CA ASP A 246 -0.28 3.95 -27.61
C ASP A 246 -0.03 4.81 -28.86
N LYS A 247 -0.85 4.59 -29.89
CA LYS A 247 -0.81 5.30 -31.17
C LYS A 247 -2.07 6.11 -31.44
N ASP A 248 -2.99 6.21 -30.47
CA ASP A 248 -4.28 6.87 -30.68
C ASP A 248 -4.09 8.37 -30.93
N TRP A 249 -3.05 8.96 -30.35
CA TRP A 249 -2.65 10.35 -30.59
C TRP A 249 -2.33 10.64 -32.06
N MET A 250 -1.91 9.63 -32.84
CA MET A 250 -1.64 9.77 -34.27
C MET A 250 -2.93 9.95 -35.09
N VAL A 251 -4.08 9.53 -34.53
CA VAL A 251 -5.39 9.59 -35.19
C VAL A 251 -6.20 10.77 -34.68
N ARG A 252 -6.15 11.06 -33.37
CA ARG A 252 -6.88 12.17 -32.75
C ARG A 252 -6.13 12.71 -31.54
N ALA A 253 -6.05 14.04 -31.42
CA ALA A 253 -5.53 14.67 -30.21
C ALA A 253 -6.43 14.29 -29.00
N PRO A 254 -5.86 13.96 -27.83
CA PRO A 254 -6.64 13.70 -26.63
C PRO A 254 -7.54 14.88 -26.26
N GLU A 255 -8.85 14.66 -26.27
CA GLU A 255 -9.81 15.63 -25.76
C GLU A 255 -9.94 15.46 -24.25
N ILE A 256 -9.68 16.53 -23.52
CA ILE A 256 -9.80 16.57 -22.05
C ILE A 256 -11.19 17.12 -21.74
N PRO A 257 -12.14 16.31 -21.23
CA PRO A 257 -13.48 16.78 -20.90
C PRO A 257 -13.44 17.86 -19.81
N LYS A 258 -14.44 18.74 -19.81
CA LYS A 258 -14.62 19.70 -18.71
C LYS A 258 -14.96 18.92 -17.44
N VAL A 259 -14.14 19.11 -16.41
CA VAL A 259 -14.29 18.46 -15.11
C VAL A 259 -15.03 19.36 -14.13
N ARG A 260 -15.62 18.76 -13.08
CA ARG A 260 -16.15 19.49 -11.92
C ARG A 260 -14.98 19.96 -11.05
N ALA A 261 -14.19 20.89 -11.57
CA ALA A 261 -12.90 21.31 -11.03
C ALA A 261 -12.98 21.68 -9.54
N MET A 262 -13.94 22.55 -9.14
CA MET A 262 -14.13 22.91 -7.73
C MET A 262 -14.48 21.75 -6.81
N LEU A 263 -15.28 20.78 -7.28
CA LEU A 263 -15.58 19.59 -6.49
C LEU A 263 -14.29 18.79 -6.28
N PHE A 264 -13.54 18.52 -7.35
CA PHE A 264 -12.29 17.75 -7.27
C PHE A 264 -11.23 18.44 -6.42
N ALA A 265 -11.13 19.77 -6.48
CA ALA A 265 -10.25 20.55 -5.62
C ALA A 265 -10.57 20.28 -4.14
N ARG A 266 -11.85 20.37 -3.75
CA ARG A 266 -12.28 20.12 -2.36
C ARG A 266 -12.11 18.66 -1.92
N LEU A 267 -12.29 17.70 -2.83
CA LEU A 267 -11.98 16.29 -2.52
C LEU A 267 -10.48 16.08 -2.28
N CYS A 268 -9.63 16.73 -3.09
CA CYS A 268 -8.18 16.66 -2.93
C CYS A 268 -7.71 17.33 -1.63
N VAL A 269 -8.34 18.44 -1.21
CA VAL A 269 -8.07 19.02 0.12
C VAL A 269 -8.45 18.04 1.23
N ARG A 270 -9.61 17.38 1.14
CA ARG A 270 -10.01 16.37 2.14
C ARG A 270 -9.02 15.21 2.20
N ALA A 271 -8.56 14.73 1.06
CA ALA A 271 -7.53 13.70 1.00
C ALA A 271 -6.20 14.15 1.63
N ALA A 272 -5.81 15.41 1.46
CA ALA A 272 -4.64 15.96 2.13
C ALA A 272 -4.79 15.97 3.65
N GLU A 273 -5.94 16.40 4.16
CA GLU A 273 -6.26 16.37 5.60
C GLU A 273 -6.17 14.95 6.16
N TYR A 274 -6.74 13.95 5.48
CA TYR A 274 -6.62 12.54 5.88
C TYR A 274 -5.16 12.03 5.87
N ALA A 275 -4.38 12.40 4.85
CA ALA A 275 -2.96 12.01 4.76
C ALA A 275 -2.11 12.70 5.85
N GLU A 276 -2.48 13.91 6.27
CA GLU A 276 -1.87 14.63 7.39
C GLU A 276 -2.22 13.99 8.73
N GLN A 277 -3.48 13.59 8.93
CA GLN A 277 -3.91 12.80 10.08
C GLN A 277 -3.13 11.49 10.17
N ALA A 278 -3.00 10.77 9.05
CA ALA A 278 -2.20 9.56 8.96
C ALA A 278 -0.73 9.83 9.31
N THR A 279 -0.13 10.87 8.74
CA THR A 279 1.26 11.25 9.02
C THR A 279 1.49 11.58 10.49
N ALA A 280 0.58 12.34 11.10
CA ALA A 280 0.67 12.73 12.51
C ALA A 280 0.52 11.52 13.44
N GLY A 281 -0.46 10.64 13.16
CA GLY A 281 -0.67 9.42 13.92
C GLY A 281 0.52 8.46 13.83
N LEU A 282 1.01 8.18 12.61
CA LEU A 282 2.17 7.34 12.41
C LEU A 282 3.46 7.93 13.04
N GLY A 283 3.62 9.25 12.99
CA GLY A 283 4.78 9.94 13.56
C GLY A 283 4.78 10.01 15.09
N ALA A 284 3.63 9.84 15.74
CA ALA A 284 3.52 9.83 17.21
C ALA A 284 3.97 8.49 17.82
N VAL A 285 3.83 7.41 17.07
CA VAL A 285 4.18 6.04 17.48
C VAL A 285 5.70 5.88 17.56
N GLY A 286 6.21 5.42 18.70
CA GLY A 286 7.65 5.19 18.92
C GLY A 286 8.45 6.40 19.43
N THR A 287 7.81 7.55 19.68
CA THR A 287 8.47 8.76 20.22
C THR A 287 9.02 8.61 21.64
N GLN A 288 8.74 7.50 22.33
CA GLN A 288 9.27 7.17 23.67
C GLN A 288 10.45 6.18 23.67
N GLY A 289 11.24 6.12 22.60
CA GLY A 289 12.41 5.23 22.52
C GLY A 289 12.07 3.75 22.31
N LYS A 290 10.82 3.47 21.93
CA LYS A 290 10.31 2.16 21.51
C LYS A 290 10.24 2.16 19.99
N GLY A 291 10.59 1.06 19.33
CA GLY A 291 10.79 0.97 17.87
C GLY A 291 9.78 1.79 17.04
N GLY A 292 10.31 2.59 16.10
CA GLY A 292 9.51 3.46 15.23
C GLY A 292 8.74 2.69 14.15
N ILE A 293 7.89 3.43 13.43
CA ILE A 293 7.20 2.94 12.23
C ILE A 293 8.16 2.95 11.04
N GLU A 294 8.03 1.98 10.15
CA GLU A 294 8.73 1.90 8.86
C GLU A 294 8.82 3.28 8.17
N ASP A 295 10.04 3.72 7.89
CA ASP A 295 10.32 5.04 7.32
C ASP A 295 9.66 5.25 5.95
N ASP A 296 9.46 4.18 5.18
CA ASP A 296 8.88 4.23 3.85
C ASP A 296 7.37 4.51 3.90
N LEU A 297 6.63 3.90 4.82
CA LEU A 297 5.21 4.20 5.04
C LEU A 297 5.01 5.65 5.50
N LEU A 298 5.82 6.10 6.46
CA LEU A 298 5.73 7.47 6.97
C LEU A 298 6.12 8.50 5.90
N ARG A 299 7.12 8.19 5.06
CA ARG A 299 7.47 9.00 3.89
C ARG A 299 6.35 9.03 2.86
N TYR A 300 5.74 7.88 2.58
CA TYR A 300 4.63 7.76 1.66
C TYR A 300 3.47 8.66 2.07
N ALA A 301 2.99 8.56 3.31
CA ALA A 301 1.87 9.36 3.81
C ALA A 301 2.14 10.88 3.69
N ARG A 302 3.37 11.32 4.00
CA ARG A 302 3.79 12.72 3.82
C ARG A 302 3.75 13.16 2.36
N VAL A 303 4.26 12.31 1.45
CA VAL A 303 4.27 12.63 0.02
C VAL A 303 2.85 12.65 -0.53
N LEU A 304 2.00 11.69 -0.12
CA LEU A 304 0.60 11.63 -0.52
C LEU A 304 -0.14 12.92 -0.14
N GLY A 305 0.05 13.43 1.07
CA GLY A 305 -0.54 14.71 1.50
C GLY A 305 -0.08 15.90 0.62
N ARG A 306 1.19 15.95 0.25
CA ARG A 306 1.72 16.98 -0.67
C ARG A 306 1.12 16.84 -2.08
N VAL A 307 1.00 15.62 -2.58
CA VAL A 307 0.38 15.32 -3.88
C VAL A 307 -1.08 15.73 -3.89
N ALA A 308 -1.83 15.40 -2.84
CA ALA A 308 -3.22 15.79 -2.68
C ALA A 308 -3.39 17.32 -2.66
N ARG A 309 -2.56 18.06 -1.90
CA ARG A 309 -2.58 19.54 -1.92
C ARG A 309 -2.25 20.12 -3.28
N ALA A 310 -1.22 19.59 -3.95
CA ALA A 310 -0.84 20.06 -5.27
C ALA A 310 -1.95 19.81 -6.31
N ARG A 311 -2.59 18.64 -6.23
CA ARG A 311 -3.73 18.31 -7.07
C ARG A 311 -4.92 19.23 -6.82
N ALA A 312 -5.19 19.58 -5.57
CA ALA A 312 -6.21 20.58 -5.23
C ALA A 312 -5.91 21.93 -5.90
N CYS A 313 -4.67 22.43 -5.77
CA CYS A 313 -4.22 23.65 -6.43
C CYS A 313 -4.37 23.56 -7.96
N ARG A 314 -3.99 22.44 -8.58
CA ARG A 314 -4.21 22.24 -10.02
C ARG A 314 -5.68 22.40 -10.39
N PHE A 315 -6.60 21.79 -9.64
CA PHE A 315 -8.02 21.91 -9.95
C PHE A 315 -8.59 23.31 -9.70
N PHE A 316 -8.12 24.05 -8.70
CA PHE A 316 -8.43 25.49 -8.59
C PHE A 316 -7.92 26.27 -9.81
N GLY A 317 -6.74 25.92 -10.31
CA GLY A 317 -6.21 26.51 -11.53
C GLY A 317 -7.04 26.20 -12.78
N VAL A 318 -7.54 24.96 -12.90
CA VAL A 318 -8.45 24.54 -13.98
C VAL A 318 -9.78 25.30 -13.89
N ASP A 319 -10.34 25.48 -12.69
CA ASP A 319 -11.56 26.26 -12.51
C ASP A 319 -11.36 27.73 -12.93
N ALA A 320 -10.24 28.33 -12.51
CA ALA A 320 -9.89 29.69 -12.90
C ALA A 320 -9.72 29.84 -14.42
N GLU A 321 -9.08 28.87 -15.09
CA GLU A 321 -8.93 28.88 -16.54
C GLU A 321 -10.29 28.73 -17.26
N LEU A 322 -11.17 27.86 -16.78
CA LEU A 322 -12.54 27.72 -17.29
C LEU A 322 -13.37 29.01 -17.13
N ALA A 323 -13.07 29.80 -16.10
CA ALA A 323 -13.64 31.13 -15.88
C ALA A 323 -12.96 32.26 -16.70
N GLY A 324 -12.01 31.91 -17.57
CA GLY A 324 -11.26 32.87 -18.40
C GLY A 324 -10.16 33.62 -17.65
N LYS A 325 -9.84 33.25 -16.40
CA LYS A 325 -8.82 33.88 -15.55
C LYS A 325 -7.51 33.09 -15.61
N VAL A 326 -6.89 33.05 -16.78
CA VAL A 326 -5.68 32.26 -17.06
C VAL A 326 -4.50 32.71 -16.19
N GLY A 327 -4.38 34.01 -15.90
CA GLY A 327 -3.34 34.52 -14.99
C GLY A 327 -3.44 33.92 -13.58
N GLU A 328 -4.66 33.83 -13.05
CA GLU A 328 -4.95 33.17 -11.76
C GLU A 328 -4.69 31.66 -11.84
N GLY A 329 -5.06 31.02 -12.96
CA GLY A 329 -4.77 29.61 -13.23
C GLY A 329 -3.27 29.28 -13.15
N ILE A 330 -2.41 30.12 -13.74
CA ILE A 330 -0.95 29.97 -13.66
C ILE A 330 -0.45 30.11 -12.21
N ALA A 331 -0.98 31.08 -11.45
CA ALA A 331 -0.59 31.25 -10.05
C ALA A 331 -0.91 30.01 -9.20
N TRP A 332 -2.07 29.38 -9.44
CA TRP A 332 -2.45 28.12 -8.81
C TRP A 332 -1.51 26.96 -9.18
N LEU A 333 -1.07 26.85 -10.43
CA LEU A 333 -0.08 25.84 -10.84
C LEU A 333 1.29 26.05 -10.18
N ARG A 334 1.71 27.30 -10.00
CA ARG A 334 2.94 27.63 -9.25
C ARG A 334 2.81 27.27 -7.77
N ALA A 335 1.65 27.52 -7.16
CA ALA A 335 1.34 27.04 -5.82
C ALA A 335 1.37 25.50 -5.74
N ALA A 336 0.85 24.80 -6.75
CA ALA A 336 0.89 23.35 -6.85
C ALA A 336 2.33 22.81 -6.90
N LYS A 337 3.22 23.43 -7.71
CA LYS A 337 4.65 23.11 -7.74
C LYS A 337 5.30 23.28 -6.36
N SER A 338 5.02 24.39 -5.69
CA SER A 338 5.49 24.64 -4.32
C SER A 338 5.05 23.54 -3.34
N ALA A 339 3.78 23.13 -3.39
CA ALA A 339 3.23 22.06 -2.55
C ALA A 339 3.94 20.70 -2.78
N LEU A 340 4.28 20.35 -4.02
CA LEU A 340 5.06 19.15 -4.35
C LEU A 340 6.56 19.25 -3.97
N GLY A 341 7.01 20.41 -3.53
CA GLY A 341 8.43 20.73 -3.34
C GLY A 341 9.20 20.82 -4.66
N LEU A 342 8.52 21.04 -5.78
CA LEU A 342 9.15 21.37 -7.06
C LEU A 342 9.50 22.85 -7.04
N ARG A 343 10.78 23.19 -7.20
CA ARG A 343 11.20 24.59 -7.18
C ARG A 343 10.60 25.34 -8.37
N ILE A 344 9.97 26.48 -8.08
CA ILE A 344 9.55 27.47 -9.07
C ILE A 344 10.83 28.04 -9.69
N GLY A 345 11.05 27.83 -10.98
CA GLY A 345 12.09 28.54 -11.72
C GLY A 345 11.62 29.98 -11.94
N PRO A 346 12.45 31.01 -11.70
CA PRO A 346 12.10 32.36 -12.12
C PRO A 346 12.20 32.46 -13.66
N PRO A 347 11.39 33.32 -14.32
CA PRO A 347 11.70 33.74 -15.67
C PRO A 347 13.03 34.50 -15.64
N SER A 348 13.87 34.23 -16.64
CA SER A 348 15.20 34.82 -16.82
C SER A 348 15.23 36.33 -16.59
N VAL A 349 15.86 36.76 -15.50
CA VAL A 349 16.49 38.08 -15.42
C VAL A 349 17.86 37.88 -14.77
N MET A 350 18.90 38.21 -15.52
CA MET A 350 20.27 38.37 -15.01
C MET A 350 20.23 39.37 -13.86
N ASP A 351 20.60 38.97 -12.64
CA ASP A 351 21.61 39.74 -11.91
C ASP A 351 22.31 38.92 -10.83
N GLY A 352 23.58 39.28 -10.62
CA GLY A 352 24.58 38.48 -9.93
C GLY A 352 24.58 38.58 -8.40
N SER A 353 25.24 37.58 -7.83
CA SER A 353 25.78 37.49 -6.47
C SER A 353 24.80 37.16 -5.33
N ALA A 354 24.79 35.87 -4.92
CA ALA A 354 25.38 35.46 -3.63
C ALA A 354 25.13 33.97 -3.33
N LYS A 355 26.25 33.29 -3.03
CA LYS A 355 26.45 32.16 -2.10
C LYS A 355 25.81 30.79 -2.41
N ARG A 356 26.65 29.98 -3.08
CA ARG A 356 27.02 28.58 -2.81
C ARG A 356 26.28 27.91 -1.64
N GLU A 357 25.37 26.99 -1.99
CA GLU A 357 25.13 25.66 -1.41
C GLU A 357 23.74 25.18 -1.82
N ARG A 358 23.57 24.62 -3.04
CA ARG A 358 22.36 23.87 -3.50
C ARG A 358 22.46 23.34 -4.95
N GLY A 359 23.67 22.95 -5.38
CA GLY A 359 23.95 22.55 -6.78
C GLY A 359 23.85 21.05 -7.09
N PHE A 360 24.05 20.16 -6.11
CA PHE A 360 24.19 18.72 -6.39
C PHE A 360 22.88 17.95 -6.59
N SER A 361 21.75 18.41 -6.03
CA SER A 361 20.45 17.72 -6.18
C SER A 361 19.73 18.04 -7.49
N ARG A 362 19.96 19.23 -8.07
CA ARG A 362 19.49 19.59 -9.42
C ARG A 362 20.17 18.75 -10.48
N LEU A 363 21.49 18.60 -10.38
CA LEU A 363 22.26 17.76 -11.32
C LEU A 363 21.89 16.28 -11.21
N LYS A 364 21.60 15.74 -10.01
CA LYS A 364 21.22 14.33 -9.87
C LYS A 364 19.84 14.01 -10.45
N ARG A 365 18.88 14.94 -10.35
CA ARG A 365 17.54 14.82 -10.96
C ARG A 365 17.58 15.04 -12.46
N GLU A 366 18.28 16.08 -12.91
CA GLU A 366 18.45 16.37 -14.34
C GLU A 366 19.35 15.33 -15.04
N TRP A 367 20.26 14.68 -14.32
CA TRP A 367 21.00 13.52 -14.81
C TRP A 367 20.20 12.22 -14.74
N SER A 368 19.25 12.04 -13.81
CA SER A 368 18.37 10.86 -13.85
C SER A 368 17.33 11.01 -14.95
N GLU A 369 16.75 12.19 -15.13
CA GLU A 369 15.83 12.54 -16.22
C GLU A 369 16.54 12.46 -17.58
N ARG A 370 17.76 13.01 -17.75
CA ARG A 370 18.55 12.83 -18.99
C ARG A 370 19.05 11.41 -19.20
N ARG A 371 19.23 10.63 -18.14
CA ARG A 371 19.64 9.22 -18.26
C ARG A 371 18.45 8.35 -18.58
N GLU A 372 17.23 8.68 -18.15
CA GLU A 372 15.98 8.08 -18.60
C GLU A 372 15.64 8.47 -20.04
N GLU A 373 15.71 9.75 -20.41
CA GLU A 373 15.51 10.19 -21.80
C GLU A 373 16.55 9.56 -22.74
N ARG A 374 17.83 9.48 -22.33
CA ARG A 374 18.86 8.76 -23.12
C ARG A 374 18.71 7.24 -23.09
N LYS A 375 18.10 6.65 -22.05
CA LYS A 375 17.77 5.21 -22.04
C LYS A 375 16.62 4.93 -23.00
N MET A 376 15.61 5.80 -23.04
CA MET A 376 14.48 5.75 -23.97
C MET A 376 14.93 5.98 -25.42
N GLU A 377 15.88 6.89 -25.66
CA GLU A 377 16.44 7.15 -26.99
C GLU A 377 17.42 6.04 -27.44
N LYS A 378 18.12 5.39 -26.51
CA LYS A 378 19.02 4.26 -26.80
C LYS A 378 18.28 2.91 -26.94
N ASP A 379 17.16 2.72 -26.25
CA ASP A 379 16.26 1.56 -26.42
C ASP A 379 15.47 1.62 -27.74
N ALA A 380 15.33 2.80 -28.34
CA ALA A 380 14.79 2.93 -29.69
C ALA A 380 15.74 2.42 -30.79
N GLY A 381 17.03 2.16 -30.47
CA GLY A 381 18.08 1.96 -31.49
C GLY A 381 19.05 0.79 -31.32
N SER A 382 19.02 -0.02 -30.26
CA SER A 382 19.97 -1.14 -30.13
C SER A 382 19.37 -2.40 -29.50
N ARG A 383 19.38 -3.48 -30.28
CA ARG A 383 19.04 -4.88 -29.97
C ARG A 383 19.30 -5.31 -28.52
N ASP A 384 18.23 -5.66 -27.80
CA ASP A 384 17.98 -7.06 -27.44
C ASP A 384 16.46 -7.33 -27.41
N ARG A 385 16.05 -8.39 -28.08
CA ARG A 385 14.66 -8.66 -28.46
C ARG A 385 14.11 -9.68 -27.47
N GLY A 386 13.89 -9.26 -26.22
CA GLY A 386 13.67 -10.23 -25.13
C GLY A 386 12.89 -9.80 -23.90
N GLU A 387 12.44 -8.55 -23.73
CA GLU A 387 11.42 -8.22 -22.71
C GLU A 387 10.86 -6.81 -23.02
N LYS A 388 9.61 -6.75 -23.46
CA LYS A 388 8.95 -5.51 -23.89
C LYS A 388 8.64 -4.64 -22.67
N SER A 389 9.41 -3.56 -22.51
CA SER A 389 8.99 -2.22 -22.06
C SER A 389 7.66 -2.19 -21.27
N GLU A 390 7.71 -2.57 -19.99
CA GLU A 390 6.61 -2.32 -19.07
C GLU A 390 6.61 -0.84 -18.68
N LEU A 391 5.42 -0.22 -18.70
CA LEU A 391 5.22 1.15 -18.25
C LEU A 391 5.45 1.22 -16.74
N ASP A 392 6.53 1.85 -16.32
CA ASP A 392 6.82 1.99 -14.90
C ASP A 392 5.83 2.94 -14.20
N PRO A 393 5.18 2.50 -13.11
CA PRO A 393 4.27 3.32 -12.32
C PRO A 393 4.89 4.58 -11.69
N GLY A 394 6.22 4.67 -11.62
CA GLY A 394 6.94 5.74 -10.95
C GLY A 394 6.84 5.63 -9.43
N ASP A 395 6.74 6.77 -8.75
CA ASP A 395 6.66 6.78 -7.29
C ASP A 395 5.27 6.33 -6.78
N ASN A 396 5.26 5.53 -5.71
CA ASN A 396 4.02 4.96 -5.17
C ASN A 396 2.97 6.03 -4.78
N ALA A 397 3.38 7.26 -4.46
CA ALA A 397 2.48 8.33 -4.06
C ALA A 397 1.91 9.15 -5.23
N GLY A 398 2.36 8.93 -6.47
CA GLY A 398 1.87 9.65 -7.66
C GLY A 398 2.39 11.08 -7.79
N ARG A 399 3.51 11.40 -7.14
CA ARG A 399 4.17 12.71 -7.22
C ARG A 399 4.70 13.00 -8.61
N GLU A 400 5.25 12.00 -9.28
CA GLU A 400 5.79 12.18 -10.62
C GLU A 400 4.70 12.47 -11.64
N GLU A 401 3.61 11.69 -11.61
CA GLU A 401 2.47 11.90 -12.49
C GLU A 401 1.84 13.28 -12.28
N GLU A 402 1.59 13.68 -11.03
CA GLU A 402 1.05 15.01 -10.75
C GLU A 402 2.03 16.13 -11.17
N GLY A 403 3.34 15.91 -10.99
CA GLY A 403 4.37 16.85 -11.46
C GLY A 403 4.34 17.07 -12.96
N ARG A 404 4.23 15.98 -13.75
CA ARG A 404 4.13 16.02 -15.22
C ARG A 404 2.87 16.74 -15.67
N VAL A 405 1.74 16.49 -15.03
CA VAL A 405 0.49 17.20 -15.34
C VAL A 405 0.62 18.70 -15.09
N ILE A 406 1.16 19.10 -13.93
CA ILE A 406 1.33 20.52 -13.58
C ILE A 406 2.28 21.21 -14.57
N GLU A 407 3.37 20.56 -14.96
CA GLU A 407 4.32 21.11 -15.93
C GLU A 407 3.73 21.28 -17.33
N MET A 408 2.99 20.27 -17.81
CA MET A 408 2.27 20.34 -19.08
C MET A 408 1.26 21.49 -19.09
N LEU A 409 0.47 21.63 -18.03
CA LEU A 409 -0.51 22.71 -17.91
C LEU A 409 0.14 24.08 -17.80
N GLU A 410 1.19 24.24 -16.99
CA GLU A 410 1.84 25.54 -16.82
C GLU A 410 2.46 26.00 -18.14
N THR A 411 3.15 25.10 -18.84
CA THR A 411 3.76 25.40 -20.14
C THR A 411 2.70 25.86 -21.15
N LYS A 412 1.56 25.15 -21.20
CA LYS A 412 0.44 25.50 -22.08
C LYS A 412 -0.17 26.86 -21.73
N TRP A 413 -0.48 27.08 -20.46
CA TRP A 413 -1.19 28.30 -20.03
C TRP A 413 -0.31 29.53 -20.02
N VAL A 414 0.98 29.42 -19.68
CA VAL A 414 1.95 30.52 -19.82
C VAL A 414 2.04 30.93 -21.29
N ARG A 415 2.24 29.98 -22.20
CA ARG A 415 2.29 30.28 -23.64
C ARG A 415 1.01 30.97 -24.12
N MET A 416 -0.16 30.47 -23.73
CA MET A 416 -1.46 31.05 -24.09
C MET A 416 -1.66 32.44 -23.49
N ASN A 417 -1.21 32.67 -22.26
CA ASN A 417 -1.30 33.96 -21.61
C ASN A 417 -0.37 34.99 -22.26
N ASP A 418 0.86 34.61 -22.60
CA ASP A 418 1.83 35.50 -23.22
C ASP A 418 1.46 35.87 -24.67
N THR A 419 0.72 35.00 -25.37
CA THR A 419 0.35 35.23 -26.77
C THR A 419 -1.04 35.81 -26.98
N ILE A 420 -2.03 35.46 -26.14
CA ILE A 420 -3.44 35.78 -26.38
C ILE A 420 -4.04 36.63 -25.24
N ASN A 421 -3.91 36.19 -23.98
CA ASN A 421 -4.71 36.77 -22.90
C ASN A 421 -4.05 37.97 -22.20
N THR A 422 -2.72 38.00 -22.13
CA THR A 422 -1.90 39.05 -21.51
C THR A 422 -2.33 39.41 -20.07
N GLN A 423 -2.83 38.46 -19.29
CA GLN A 423 -3.27 38.69 -17.92
C GLN A 423 -2.08 38.71 -16.96
N LEU A 424 -2.16 39.59 -15.94
CA LEU A 424 -1.19 39.58 -14.85
C LEU A 424 -1.32 38.30 -14.02
N VAL A 425 -0.17 37.67 -13.73
CA VAL A 425 -0.12 36.47 -12.88
C VAL A 425 0.07 36.92 -11.42
N PRO A 426 -0.90 36.71 -10.52
CA PRO A 426 -0.76 37.11 -9.13
C PRO A 426 0.30 36.26 -8.39
N PRO A 427 0.81 36.73 -7.24
CA PRO A 427 1.71 35.94 -6.38
C PRO A 427 1.03 34.66 -5.88
N SER A 428 1.77 33.55 -5.91
CA SER A 428 1.25 32.23 -5.54
C SER A 428 1.47 31.84 -4.06
N THR A 429 2.12 32.70 -3.26
CA THR A 429 2.53 32.39 -1.88
C THR A 429 1.35 32.16 -0.95
N ASP A 430 0.30 32.97 -1.11
CA ASP A 430 -0.81 33.03 -0.15
C ASP A 430 -1.95 32.07 -0.52
N LEU A 431 -1.84 31.39 -1.67
CA LEU A 431 -2.88 30.48 -2.16
C LEU A 431 -2.92 29.18 -1.35
N LEU A 432 -1.77 28.71 -0.87
CA LEU A 432 -1.69 27.48 -0.06
C LEU A 432 -2.21 27.67 1.37
N THR A 433 -2.10 28.87 1.92
CA THR A 433 -2.58 29.19 3.27
C THR A 433 -4.08 29.45 3.31
N ASN A 434 -4.69 29.77 2.18
CA ASN A 434 -6.11 30.09 2.05
C ASN A 434 -6.92 28.99 1.32
N LEU A 435 -6.47 27.73 1.39
CA LEU A 435 -7.24 26.61 0.83
C LEU A 435 -8.59 26.47 1.57
N PRO A 436 -9.71 26.35 0.85
CA PRO A 436 -11.00 26.09 1.48
C PRO A 436 -11.02 24.69 2.09
N SER A 437 -11.91 24.47 3.07
CA SER A 437 -12.06 23.16 3.71
C SER A 437 -12.44 22.06 2.72
N GLY A 438 -11.90 20.88 2.97
CA GLY A 438 -12.19 19.67 2.24
C GLY A 438 -13.68 19.31 2.21
N ARG A 439 -14.02 18.36 1.34
CA ARG A 439 -15.35 17.75 1.29
C ARG A 439 -15.21 16.24 1.30
N ASP A 440 -15.93 15.57 2.19
CA ASP A 440 -16.05 14.11 2.16
C ASP A 440 -16.94 13.64 1.01
N ILE A 441 -16.51 12.56 0.36
CA ILE A 441 -17.25 11.87 -0.71
C ILE A 441 -17.77 10.51 -0.26
N HIS A 442 -17.03 9.85 0.64
CA HIS A 442 -17.39 8.54 1.15
C HIS A 442 -18.25 8.72 2.39
N SER A 443 -19.36 7.98 2.45
CA SER A 443 -20.04 7.81 3.73
C SER A 443 -19.13 6.99 4.65
N PRO A 444 -19.09 7.27 5.96
CA PRO A 444 -18.34 6.44 6.90
C PRO A 444 -18.78 4.97 6.71
N PRO A 445 -17.85 4.04 6.43
CA PRO A 445 -18.23 2.64 6.34
C PRO A 445 -18.84 2.20 7.68
N GLY A 446 -19.85 1.34 7.62
CA GLY A 446 -20.40 0.73 8.84
C GLY A 446 -19.29 0.03 9.63
N PRO A 447 -19.48 -0.15 10.95
CA PRO A 447 -18.48 -0.81 11.78
C PRO A 447 -18.19 -2.21 11.21
N TYR A 448 -16.91 -2.52 11.02
CA TYR A 448 -16.50 -3.84 10.57
C TYR A 448 -16.92 -4.88 11.63
N LYS A 449 -17.44 -6.01 11.15
CA LYS A 449 -17.84 -7.13 11.99
C LYS A 449 -17.07 -8.36 11.53
N LEU A 450 -16.52 -9.09 12.49
CA LEU A 450 -15.90 -10.38 12.22
C LEU A 450 -16.96 -11.33 11.64
N PRO A 451 -16.64 -12.08 10.57
CA PRO A 451 -17.54 -13.10 10.06
C PRO A 451 -17.71 -14.20 11.12
N ALA A 452 -18.93 -14.72 11.25
CA ALA A 452 -19.24 -15.83 12.15
C ALA A 452 -19.40 -17.12 11.33
N LEU A 453 -19.14 -18.26 11.98
CA LEU A 453 -19.41 -19.57 11.40
C LEU A 453 -20.90 -19.74 11.16
N GLY A 454 -21.26 -20.44 10.09
CA GLY A 454 -22.65 -20.80 9.83
C GLY A 454 -23.17 -21.82 10.87
N GLU A 455 -24.47 -21.81 11.12
CA GLU A 455 -25.12 -22.77 12.04
C GLU A 455 -24.84 -24.22 11.62
N GLU A 456 -24.95 -24.53 10.33
CA GLU A 456 -24.64 -25.88 9.82
C GLU A 456 -23.18 -26.29 10.05
N GLU A 457 -22.26 -25.33 10.00
CA GLU A 457 -20.84 -25.58 10.21
C GLU A 457 -20.55 -25.85 11.70
N LEU A 458 -21.16 -25.09 12.60
CA LEU A 458 -21.14 -25.33 14.05
C LEU A 458 -21.69 -26.72 14.39
N VAL A 459 -22.85 -27.09 13.84
CA VAL A 459 -23.45 -28.42 14.07
C VAL A 459 -22.51 -29.55 13.66
N ARG A 460 -21.80 -29.43 12.53
CA ARG A 460 -20.83 -30.45 12.07
C ARG A 460 -19.66 -30.62 13.03
N MET A 461 -19.24 -29.55 13.71
CA MET A 461 -18.10 -29.59 14.65
C MET A 461 -18.40 -30.29 15.99
N ARG A 462 -19.65 -30.71 16.22
CA ARG A 462 -20.03 -31.54 17.37
C ARG A 462 -19.52 -32.98 17.27
N ALA A 463 -19.30 -33.48 16.07
CA ALA A 463 -18.66 -34.76 15.87
C ALA A 463 -17.20 -34.70 16.38
N PRO A 464 -16.67 -35.74 17.04
CA PRO A 464 -15.24 -35.84 17.32
C PRO A 464 -14.41 -35.74 16.03
N PRO A 465 -13.16 -35.26 16.11
CA PRO A 465 -12.24 -35.32 14.98
C PRO A 465 -12.13 -36.76 14.47
N GLY A 466 -12.10 -36.96 13.15
CA GLY A 466 -11.90 -38.29 12.58
C GLY A 466 -10.50 -38.85 12.91
N ASP A 467 -10.41 -40.16 13.17
CA ASP A 467 -9.14 -40.83 13.51
C ASP A 467 -8.06 -40.70 12.42
N ASP A 468 -8.47 -40.45 11.16
CA ASP A 468 -7.58 -40.26 10.00
C ASP A 468 -6.98 -38.84 9.88
N GLU A 469 -7.39 -37.88 10.73
CA GLU A 469 -6.84 -36.51 10.75
C GLU A 469 -5.90 -36.25 11.96
N ILE A 470 -5.66 -37.27 12.79
CA ILE A 470 -4.71 -37.20 13.91
C ILE A 470 -3.32 -37.56 13.40
N GLY A 471 -2.57 -36.55 12.96
CA GLY A 471 -1.14 -36.71 12.71
C GLY A 471 -0.38 -35.39 12.75
N PRO A 472 0.36 -35.12 13.85
CA PRO A 472 1.40 -34.10 13.85
C PRO A 472 2.76 -34.78 14.01
N GLU A 473 3.46 -35.11 12.92
CA GLU A 473 4.90 -35.41 12.94
C GLU A 473 5.44 -35.68 11.51
N SER A 474 5.74 -34.63 10.75
CA SER A 474 6.87 -34.55 9.79
C SER A 474 6.78 -33.27 8.96
N ASP A 475 7.22 -32.16 9.53
CA ASP A 475 7.87 -31.06 8.80
C ASP A 475 8.66 -30.23 9.83
N MET A 476 9.42 -30.94 10.67
CA MET A 476 10.58 -30.35 11.33
C MET A 476 11.72 -30.37 10.34
N ASP A 477 11.69 -29.43 9.40
CA ASP A 477 12.91 -28.96 8.74
C ASP A 477 12.82 -27.43 8.62
N ASP A 478 12.88 -26.79 9.80
CA ASP A 478 13.21 -25.37 9.92
C ASP A 478 14.75 -25.26 9.88
N SER A 479 15.32 -25.60 8.73
CA SER A 479 16.71 -25.30 8.40
C SER A 479 16.73 -24.17 7.38
N ASP A 480 16.86 -22.94 7.88
CA ASP A 480 17.31 -21.79 7.10
C ASP A 480 18.81 -21.99 6.75
N GLU A 481 19.14 -23.03 5.98
CA GLU A 481 20.40 -23.12 5.26
C GLU A 481 20.25 -22.42 3.90
N GLU A 482 20.54 -21.12 3.88
CA GLU A 482 20.96 -20.49 2.63
C GLU A 482 22.31 -21.07 2.23
N ALA A 483 22.27 -22.14 1.42
CA ALA A 483 23.43 -22.63 0.69
C ALA A 483 23.91 -21.52 -0.25
N ALA A 484 24.92 -20.78 0.21
CA ALA A 484 25.73 -19.92 -0.61
C ALA A 484 26.42 -20.78 -1.67
N VAL A 485 25.88 -20.79 -2.89
CA VAL A 485 26.62 -21.26 -4.05
C VAL A 485 27.71 -20.24 -4.32
N ASP A 486 28.88 -20.47 -3.71
CA ASP A 486 30.10 -19.70 -3.89
C ASP A 486 30.63 -19.99 -5.30
N VAL A 487 30.09 -19.29 -6.31
CA VAL A 487 30.71 -19.22 -7.65
C VAL A 487 31.93 -18.31 -7.54
N ARG A 488 33.01 -18.86 -6.97
CA ARG A 488 34.34 -18.31 -7.14
C ARG A 488 35.03 -19.04 -8.28
N ALA A 489 35.19 -18.27 -9.36
CA ALA A 489 36.05 -18.53 -10.49
C ALA A 489 37.36 -19.22 -10.08
N ALA A 490 37.51 -20.49 -10.46
CA ALA A 490 38.80 -21.13 -10.60
C ALA A 490 39.26 -20.91 -12.04
N GLY A 491 40.43 -20.30 -12.18
CA GLY A 491 41.02 -19.88 -13.43
C GLY A 491 41.37 -21.04 -14.36
N ASP A 492 41.17 -20.72 -15.62
CA ASP A 492 41.77 -21.28 -16.83
C ASP A 492 43.25 -21.69 -16.65
N ARG A 493 43.57 -22.96 -16.95
CA ARG A 493 44.75 -23.43 -17.72
C ARG A 493 44.74 -24.96 -17.91
N PRO A 494 45.43 -25.47 -18.97
CA PRO A 494 44.86 -26.47 -19.87
C PRO A 494 45.31 -27.90 -19.57
N ALA A 495 44.54 -28.84 -20.12
CA ALA A 495 44.83 -30.27 -20.14
C ALA A 495 46.04 -30.57 -21.03
N GLU A 496 47.05 -31.21 -20.44
CA GLU A 496 48.03 -32.02 -21.17
C GLU A 496 47.82 -33.50 -20.86
N HIS A 497 48.01 -34.25 -21.93
CA HIS A 497 47.87 -35.67 -22.15
C HIS A 497 48.94 -36.49 -21.39
N GLU A 498 48.57 -37.70 -20.93
CA GLU A 498 49.31 -38.98 -21.05
C GLU A 498 49.01 -39.90 -19.84
N SER A 499 48.38 -41.07 -20.08
CA SER A 499 49.04 -42.40 -20.15
C SER A 499 49.31 -42.94 -18.73
N ALA A 500 49.00 -44.16 -18.31
CA ALA A 500 48.77 -45.43 -19.00
C ALA A 500 48.32 -46.49 -17.96
N TYR A 501 47.62 -47.53 -18.42
CA TYR A 501 47.54 -48.91 -17.89
C TYR A 501 47.29 -49.16 -16.39
N TYR A 502 46.09 -49.64 -16.03
CA TYR A 502 45.71 -51.07 -16.04
C TYR A 502 44.19 -51.23 -15.93
#